data_AF-A0A442RVG8-F1
#
_entry.id   AF-A0A442RVG8-F1
#
_cell.length_a   1.000
_cell.length_b   1.000
_cell.length_c   1.000
_cell.angle_alpha   90.00
_cell.angle_beta   90.00
_cell.angle_gamma   90.00
#
_symmetry.space_group_name_H-M   'P 1'
#
loop_
_entity.id
_entity.type
_entity.pdbx_description
1 polymer ?
#
loop_
_entity_poly.entity_id
_entity_poly.type
_entity_poly.pdbx_seq_one_letter_code
_entity_poly.pdbx_strand_id
1 'polypeptide(L)'
;MAEAEIDKAMIVNWALVELGLAPNFSIDTETKLGALVDMFWPRALARCFGLHDWTFCRRTTQLARQAATPNNGWTYGFDLPGDILGPPLKLTFDAACEMPLRDFTIEGTTVFAHDPVVFARCKVALDPAAWPPQFADGFATLLSSYLAIPLTQDPELKADKEAAAIGTPSTGGAGGILGRLMAQDRAAAPVGSPAVTNMLGGGRSSSEPWHGRW
;
A
#
# COMPACT_ATOMS: atom_id res chain seq x y z
N MET A 1 -16.11 0.36 26.12
CA MET A 1 -16.77 -0.59 25.20
C MET A 1 -15.67 -1.36 24.54
N ALA A 2 -15.60 -2.68 24.68
CA ALA A 2 -14.57 -3.48 24.04
C ALA A 2 -14.74 -3.31 22.53
N GLU A 3 -13.76 -2.69 21.89
CA GLU A 3 -13.73 -2.51 20.44
C GLU A 3 -13.72 -3.91 19.83
N ALA A 4 -14.80 -4.29 19.12
CA ALA A 4 -14.86 -5.59 18.47
C ALA A 4 -13.73 -5.62 17.44
N GLU A 5 -12.68 -6.38 17.75
CA GLU A 5 -11.49 -6.50 16.92
C GLU A 5 -11.89 -7.03 15.54
N ILE A 6 -11.46 -6.34 14.49
CA ILE A 6 -11.88 -6.67 13.13
C ILE A 6 -11.10 -7.89 12.66
N ASP A 7 -11.72 -9.05 12.70
CA ASP A 7 -11.12 -10.29 12.22
C ASP A 7 -11.50 -10.60 10.75
N LYS A 8 -10.66 -11.40 10.07
CA LYS A 8 -10.89 -11.93 8.71
C LYS A 8 -12.29 -12.55 8.59
N ALA A 9 -12.72 -13.33 9.59
CA ALA A 9 -14.02 -13.96 9.55
C ALA A 9 -15.17 -12.94 9.54
N MET A 10 -15.03 -11.84 10.28
CA MET A 10 -16.05 -10.79 10.34
C MET A 10 -16.18 -10.07 8.99
N ILE A 11 -15.06 -9.74 8.35
CA ILE A 11 -15.02 -9.10 7.03
C ILE A 11 -15.69 -9.98 5.96
N VAL A 12 -15.40 -11.29 5.97
CA VAL A 12 -16.03 -12.23 5.03
C VAL A 12 -17.53 -12.32 5.28
N ASN A 13 -17.96 -12.37 6.55
CA ASN A 13 -19.38 -12.40 6.88
C ASN A 13 -20.12 -11.12 6.45
N TRP A 14 -19.49 -9.94 6.55
CA TRP A 14 -20.04 -8.71 5.97
C TRP A 14 -20.20 -8.83 4.45
N ALA A 15 -19.18 -9.36 3.76
CA ALA A 15 -19.26 -9.59 2.32
C ALA A 15 -20.37 -10.58 1.92
N LEU A 16 -20.66 -11.60 2.72
CA LEU A 16 -21.75 -12.55 2.48
C LEU A 16 -23.12 -11.90 2.68
N VAL A 17 -23.29 -11.10 3.74
CA VAL A 17 -24.53 -10.36 3.99
C VAL A 17 -24.82 -9.38 2.86
N GLU A 18 -23.78 -8.71 2.33
CA GLU A 18 -23.89 -7.82 1.17
C GLU A 18 -24.38 -8.51 -0.11
N LEU A 19 -24.18 -9.84 -0.22
CA LEU A 19 -24.69 -10.68 -1.30
C LEU A 19 -26.08 -11.27 -1.00
N GLY A 20 -26.64 -11.00 0.18
CA GLY A 20 -27.91 -11.58 0.63
C GLY A 20 -27.80 -13.02 1.14
N LEU A 21 -26.59 -13.48 1.47
CA LEU A 21 -26.33 -14.82 2.00
C LEU A 21 -26.22 -14.80 3.53
N ALA A 22 -26.44 -15.95 4.17
CA ALA A 22 -26.31 -16.09 5.61
C ALA A 22 -24.82 -15.97 6.05
N PRO A 23 -24.53 -15.23 7.15
CA PRO A 23 -23.17 -15.06 7.68
C PRO A 23 -22.69 -16.32 8.41
N ASN A 24 -22.36 -17.36 7.64
CA ASN A 24 -21.98 -18.68 8.17
C ASN A 24 -20.48 -18.97 8.00
N PHE A 25 -19.66 -17.96 7.72
CA PHE A 25 -18.23 -18.20 7.55
C PHE A 25 -17.52 -18.32 8.90
N SER A 26 -16.75 -19.38 9.04
CA SER A 26 -15.73 -19.57 10.08
C SER A 26 -14.37 -19.74 9.41
N ILE A 27 -13.28 -19.58 10.17
CA ILE A 27 -11.89 -19.69 9.68
C ILE A 27 -11.54 -21.10 9.18
N ASP A 28 -12.44 -22.08 9.36
CA ASP A 28 -12.20 -23.45 8.91
C ASP A 28 -12.18 -23.56 7.38
N THR A 29 -11.04 -24.00 6.86
CA THR A 29 -10.72 -24.05 5.43
C THR A 29 -11.28 -25.28 4.73
N GLU A 30 -11.91 -26.21 5.47
CA GLU A 30 -12.48 -27.44 4.91
C GLU A 30 -13.80 -27.21 4.13
N THR A 31 -14.31 -25.98 4.09
CA THR A 31 -15.53 -25.64 3.35
C THR A 31 -15.22 -25.12 1.94
N LYS A 32 -16.12 -25.37 0.98
CA LYS A 32 -16.04 -24.79 -0.37
C LYS A 32 -15.96 -23.26 -0.33
N LEU A 33 -16.62 -22.63 0.64
CA LEU A 33 -16.60 -21.18 0.84
C LEU A 33 -15.22 -20.72 1.33
N GLY A 34 -14.59 -21.43 2.25
CA GLY A 34 -13.22 -21.17 2.70
C GLY A 34 -12.22 -21.21 1.56
N ALA A 35 -12.28 -22.22 0.69
CA ALA A 35 -11.41 -22.32 -0.47
C ALA A 35 -11.56 -21.14 -1.44
N LEU A 36 -12.79 -20.65 -1.68
CA LEU A 36 -13.03 -19.46 -2.51
C LEU A 36 -12.48 -18.20 -1.85
N VAL A 37 -12.71 -18.02 -0.55
CA VAL A 37 -12.21 -16.89 0.21
C VAL A 37 -10.68 -16.86 0.18
N ASP A 38 -10.00 -17.97 0.41
CA ASP A 38 -8.54 -18.03 0.38
C ASP A 38 -7.96 -17.75 -1.01
N MET A 39 -8.69 -18.08 -2.07
CA MET A 39 -8.30 -17.74 -3.44
C MET A 39 -8.47 -16.24 -3.75
N PHE A 40 -9.59 -15.63 -3.35
CA PHE A 40 -9.91 -14.25 -3.70
C PHE A 40 -9.38 -13.20 -2.72
N TRP A 41 -9.14 -13.57 -1.47
CA TRP A 41 -8.60 -12.70 -0.44
C TRP A 41 -7.27 -12.03 -0.85
N PRO A 42 -6.21 -12.76 -1.23
CA PRO A 42 -4.95 -12.14 -1.63
C PRO A 42 -5.10 -11.26 -2.89
N ARG A 43 -6.03 -11.61 -3.78
CA ARG A 43 -6.34 -10.82 -4.97
C ARG A 43 -7.04 -9.50 -4.63
N ALA A 44 -8.02 -9.53 -3.74
CA ALA A 44 -8.69 -8.33 -3.24
C ALA A 44 -7.70 -7.42 -2.49
N LEU A 45 -6.85 -8.03 -1.67
CA LEU A 45 -5.80 -7.36 -0.90
C LEU A 45 -4.81 -6.65 -1.83
N ALA A 46 -4.27 -7.36 -2.83
CA ALA A 46 -3.36 -6.79 -3.82
C ALA A 46 -4.00 -5.62 -4.57
N ARG A 47 -5.30 -5.69 -4.87
CA ARG A 47 -6.02 -4.58 -5.52
C ARG A 47 -6.16 -3.38 -4.59
N CYS A 48 -6.65 -3.56 -3.36
CA CYS A 48 -6.82 -2.47 -2.40
C CYS A 48 -5.51 -1.75 -2.07
N PHE A 49 -4.42 -2.48 -1.84
CA PHE A 49 -3.10 -1.90 -1.57
C PHE A 49 -2.38 -1.39 -2.83
N GLY A 50 -2.85 -1.79 -4.02
CA GLY A 50 -2.39 -1.26 -5.31
C GLY A 50 -3.07 0.05 -5.72
N LEU A 51 -4.29 0.32 -5.23
CA LEU A 51 -5.05 1.54 -5.54
C LEU A 51 -4.43 2.80 -4.93
N HIS A 52 -3.95 2.69 -3.69
CA HIS A 52 -3.43 3.82 -2.94
C HIS A 52 -2.40 3.38 -1.92
N ASP A 53 -1.48 4.29 -1.62
CA ASP A 53 -0.51 4.10 -0.56
C ASP A 53 -1.11 4.53 0.78
N TRP A 54 -1.94 3.68 1.37
CA TRP A 54 -2.63 3.98 2.63
C TRP A 54 -1.67 4.34 3.76
N THR A 55 -1.94 5.44 4.47
CA THR A 55 -1.05 5.94 5.53
C THR A 55 -0.86 4.94 6.67
N PHE A 56 -1.91 4.21 7.06
CA PHE A 56 -1.85 3.22 8.14
C PHE A 56 -0.91 2.04 7.83
N CYS A 57 -0.66 1.73 6.55
CA CYS A 57 0.27 0.68 6.13
C CYS A 57 1.71 1.16 5.89
N ARG A 58 1.98 2.46 6.06
CA ARG A 58 3.33 3.00 5.85
C ARG A 58 4.17 2.76 7.09
N ARG A 59 5.30 2.07 6.93
CA ARG A 59 6.31 1.93 7.98
C ARG A 59 7.64 2.47 7.48
N THR A 60 8.26 3.33 8.28
CA THR A 60 9.64 3.76 8.05
C THR A 60 10.57 2.87 8.87
N THR A 61 11.54 2.26 8.21
CA THR A 61 12.55 1.41 8.86
C THR A 61 13.94 1.77 8.37
N GLN A 62 14.91 1.77 9.29
CA GLN A 62 16.32 1.81 8.91
C GLN A 62 16.70 0.47 8.29
N LEU A 63 17.33 0.50 7.12
CA LEU A 63 17.71 -0.73 6.43
C LEU A 63 18.98 -1.33 7.05
N ALA A 64 19.01 -2.66 7.11
CA ALA A 64 20.20 -3.39 7.55
C ALA A 64 21.22 -3.45 6.40
N ARG A 65 22.44 -2.99 6.68
CA ARG A 65 23.54 -3.03 5.71
C ARG A 65 24.09 -4.44 5.59
N GLN A 66 24.26 -4.91 4.36
CA GLN A 66 24.93 -6.16 4.05
C GLN A 66 26.44 -6.05 4.30
N ALA A 67 27.03 -7.14 4.79
CA ALA A 67 28.48 -7.22 5.00
C ALA A 67 29.26 -7.41 3.69
N ALA A 68 28.63 -7.99 2.66
CA ALA A 68 29.25 -8.23 1.37
C ALA A 68 29.30 -6.93 0.54
N THR A 69 30.44 -6.66 -0.09
CA THR A 69 30.56 -5.60 -1.09
C THR A 69 29.89 -6.05 -2.38
N PRO A 70 28.99 -5.24 -2.97
CA PRO A 70 28.29 -5.64 -4.18
C PRO A 70 29.19 -5.48 -5.42
N ASN A 71 29.02 -6.38 -6.39
CA ASN A 71 29.84 -6.44 -7.62
C ASN A 71 29.34 -5.50 -8.74
N ASN A 72 28.30 -4.71 -8.46
CA ASN A 72 27.59 -3.86 -9.43
C ASN A 72 28.07 -2.40 -9.45
N GLY A 73 29.21 -2.11 -8.82
CA GLY A 73 29.81 -0.77 -8.78
C GLY A 73 29.27 0.15 -7.67
N TRP A 74 28.32 -0.32 -6.86
CA TRP A 74 27.82 0.40 -5.69
C TRP A 74 28.69 0.13 -4.45
N THR A 75 28.67 1.05 -3.49
CA THR A 75 29.51 0.91 -2.28
C THR A 75 28.89 -0.04 -1.27
N TYR A 76 27.57 0.00 -1.12
CA TYR A 76 26.84 -0.75 -0.09
C TYR A 76 25.55 -1.38 -0.63
N GLY A 77 25.19 -2.53 -0.08
CA GLY A 77 23.90 -3.20 -0.26
C GLY A 77 23.10 -3.19 1.04
N PHE A 78 21.78 -3.07 0.93
CA PHE A 78 20.84 -2.99 2.03
C PHE A 78 19.67 -3.93 1.79
N ASP A 79 19.34 -4.76 2.77
CA ASP A 79 18.20 -5.68 2.66
C ASP A 79 16.89 -4.98 2.98
N LEU A 80 15.92 -5.13 2.09
CA LEU A 80 14.55 -4.70 2.34
C LEU A 80 13.87 -5.65 3.35
N PRO A 81 12.95 -5.15 4.19
CA PRO A 81 12.18 -6.00 5.08
C PRO A 81 11.34 -7.01 4.28
N GLY A 82 11.19 -8.24 4.77
CA GLY A 82 10.46 -9.30 4.06
C GLY A 82 8.93 -9.14 4.05
N ASP A 83 8.39 -8.25 4.88
CA ASP A 83 6.95 -8.00 5.05
C ASP A 83 6.42 -6.86 4.16
N ILE A 84 7.22 -6.40 3.20
CA ILE A 84 6.85 -5.27 2.34
C ILE A 84 5.92 -5.70 1.20
N LEU A 85 4.94 -4.82 0.90
CA LEU A 85 4.04 -4.93 -0.23
C LEU A 85 4.53 -4.05 -1.38
N GLY A 86 5.18 -4.69 -2.35
CA GLY A 86 5.71 -4.03 -3.55
C GLY A 86 7.00 -3.22 -3.28
N PRO A 87 7.38 -2.32 -4.20
CA PRO A 87 8.60 -1.53 -4.03
C PRO A 87 8.47 -0.52 -2.89
N PRO A 88 9.61 -0.11 -2.27
CA PRO A 88 9.60 0.95 -1.26
C PRO A 88 9.07 2.27 -1.86
N LEU A 89 8.30 3.01 -1.07
CA LEU A 89 7.68 4.28 -1.48
C LEU A 89 8.71 5.41 -1.57
N LYS A 90 9.65 5.43 -0.61
CA LYS A 90 10.69 6.47 -0.52
C LYS A 90 11.92 5.89 0.16
N LEU A 91 13.10 6.24 -0.35
CA LEU A 91 14.38 6.02 0.30
C LEU A 91 14.95 7.37 0.73
N THR A 92 15.41 7.46 1.98
CA THR A 92 15.87 8.71 2.59
C THR A 92 17.12 8.51 3.42
N PHE A 93 17.83 9.62 3.67
CA PHE A 93 18.98 9.66 4.57
C PHE A 93 18.58 9.74 6.04
N ASP A 94 17.38 10.23 6.29
CA ASP A 94 16.86 10.54 7.62
C ASP A 94 15.59 9.74 7.93
N ALA A 95 15.35 9.54 9.23
CA ALA A 95 14.16 8.85 9.72
C ALA A 95 12.85 9.65 9.49
N ALA A 96 12.91 10.99 9.43
CA ALA A 96 11.76 11.84 9.14
C ALA A 96 11.32 11.76 7.67
N CYS A 97 12.16 11.15 6.82
CA CYS A 97 12.02 11.03 5.39
C CYS A 97 11.92 12.38 4.66
N GLU A 98 12.65 13.40 5.12
CA GLU A 98 12.68 14.71 4.49
C GLU A 98 13.65 14.75 3.30
N MET A 99 14.83 14.13 3.45
CA MET A 99 15.90 14.16 2.45
C MET A 99 15.87 12.89 1.59
N PRO A 100 15.32 12.93 0.37
CA PRO A 100 15.30 11.78 -0.52
C PRO A 100 16.71 11.39 -0.98
N LEU A 101 17.00 10.09 -0.93
CA LEU A 101 18.15 9.51 -1.59
C LEU A 101 17.91 9.56 -3.10
N ARG A 102 18.87 10.12 -3.86
CA ARG A 102 18.78 10.25 -5.32
C ARG A 102 19.55 9.16 -6.05
N ASP A 103 20.70 8.79 -5.52
CA ASP A 103 21.60 7.82 -6.14
C ASP A 103 21.41 6.46 -5.48
N PHE A 104 20.46 5.69 -6.01
CA PHE A 104 20.21 4.32 -5.58
C PHE A 104 19.73 3.46 -6.76
N THR A 105 19.93 2.15 -6.63
CA THR A 105 19.24 1.16 -7.48
C THR A 105 18.61 0.09 -6.60
N ILE A 106 17.50 -0.49 -7.08
CA ILE A 106 16.79 -1.57 -6.39
C ILE A 106 16.85 -2.79 -7.30
N GLU A 107 17.44 -3.88 -6.82
CA GLU A 107 17.49 -5.14 -7.54
C GLU A 107 16.92 -6.24 -6.64
N GLY A 108 15.77 -6.81 -7.05
CA GLY A 108 15.07 -7.81 -6.26
C GLY A 108 14.66 -7.27 -4.88
N THR A 109 15.26 -7.82 -3.82
CA THR A 109 15.00 -7.47 -2.42
C THR A 109 16.11 -6.61 -1.80
N THR A 110 17.08 -6.16 -2.60
CA THR A 110 18.24 -5.40 -2.11
C THR A 110 18.28 -4.02 -2.73
N VAL A 111 18.51 -3.02 -1.89
CA VAL A 111 18.76 -1.62 -2.29
C VAL A 111 20.25 -1.38 -2.27
N PHE A 112 20.79 -0.87 -3.37
CA PHE A 112 22.19 -0.49 -3.46
C PHE A 112 22.32 1.03 -3.46
N ALA A 113 23.25 1.53 -2.65
CA ALA A 113 23.52 2.96 -2.49
C ALA A 113 24.99 3.20 -2.13
N HIS A 114 25.46 4.43 -2.32
CA HIS A 114 26.81 4.82 -1.89
C HIS A 114 26.88 5.24 -0.42
N ASP A 115 25.72 5.53 0.18
CA ASP A 115 25.62 6.06 1.53
C ASP A 115 25.57 4.96 2.60
N PRO A 116 26.20 5.18 3.77
CA PRO A 116 26.33 4.14 4.80
C PRO A 116 25.04 3.87 5.58
N VAL A 117 24.10 4.82 5.58
CA VAL A 117 22.83 4.74 6.32
C VAL A 117 21.70 5.13 5.38
N VAL A 118 20.72 4.23 5.23
CA VAL A 118 19.54 4.43 4.40
C VAL A 118 18.30 4.04 5.19
N PHE A 119 17.28 4.89 5.11
CA PHE A 119 15.94 4.63 5.63
C PHE A 119 15.00 4.36 4.45
N ALA A 120 14.12 3.38 4.61
CA ALA A 120 13.09 3.09 3.65
C ALA A 120 11.71 3.30 4.27
N ARG A 121 10.85 4.01 3.54
CA ARG A 121 9.41 4.02 3.79
C ARG A 121 8.77 2.97 2.91
N CYS A 122 8.26 1.91 3.53
CA CYS A 122 7.67 0.77 2.85
C CYS A 122 6.19 0.65 3.17
N LYS A 123 5.45 -0.03 2.29
CA LYS A 123 4.10 -0.53 2.59
C LYS A 123 4.24 -1.88 3.27
N VAL A 124 3.58 -2.08 4.38
CA VAL A 124 3.61 -3.35 5.13
C VAL A 124 2.25 -4.01 5.07
N ALA A 125 2.24 -5.34 4.91
CA ALA A 125 1.04 -6.14 5.07
C ALA A 125 0.63 -6.16 6.54
N LEU A 126 -0.44 -5.44 6.88
CA LEU A 126 -0.99 -5.43 8.22
C LEU A 126 -2.10 -6.47 8.36
N ASP A 127 -2.17 -7.06 9.55
CA ASP A 127 -3.26 -7.95 9.94
C ASP A 127 -4.61 -7.20 9.91
N PRO A 128 -5.74 -7.86 9.57
CA PRO A 128 -7.04 -7.19 9.49
C PRO A 128 -7.47 -6.47 10.76
N ALA A 129 -7.00 -6.93 11.93
CA ALA A 129 -7.25 -6.28 13.22
C ALA A 129 -6.72 -4.84 13.29
N ALA A 130 -5.66 -4.53 12.52
CA ALA A 130 -5.06 -3.20 12.47
C ALA A 130 -5.70 -2.31 11.38
N TRP A 131 -6.70 -2.79 10.64
CA TRP A 131 -7.32 -2.00 9.57
C TRP A 131 -8.33 -1.00 10.11
N PRO A 132 -8.39 0.23 9.57
CA PRO A 132 -9.47 1.15 9.88
C PRO A 132 -10.84 0.53 9.53
N PRO A 133 -11.89 0.72 10.35
CA PRO A 133 -13.19 0.08 10.13
C PRO A 133 -13.82 0.43 8.78
N GLN A 134 -13.63 1.67 8.32
CA GLN A 134 -14.12 2.13 7.01
C GLN A 134 -13.38 1.46 5.84
N PHE A 135 -12.10 1.16 6.02
CA PHE A 135 -11.32 0.41 5.03
C PHE A 135 -11.77 -1.05 4.99
N ALA A 136 -12.00 -1.67 6.15
CA ALA A 136 -12.52 -3.04 6.23
C ALA A 136 -13.90 -3.18 5.55
N ASP A 137 -14.78 -2.19 5.69
CA ASP A 137 -16.07 -2.13 4.99
C ASP A 137 -15.92 -2.03 3.46
N GLY A 138 -15.07 -1.11 2.98
CA GLY A 138 -14.75 -1.00 1.56
C GLY A 138 -14.09 -2.26 0.98
N PHE A 139 -13.24 -2.92 1.76
CA PHE A 139 -12.62 -4.19 1.42
C PHE A 139 -13.66 -5.33 1.36
N ALA A 140 -14.59 -5.41 2.33
CA ALA A 140 -15.67 -6.38 2.32
C ALA A 140 -16.57 -6.23 1.07
N THR A 141 -16.85 -4.98 0.68
CA THR A 141 -17.60 -4.67 -0.56
C THR A 141 -16.83 -5.10 -1.82
N LEU A 142 -15.50 -4.93 -1.85
CA LEU A 142 -14.70 -5.43 -2.96
C LEU A 142 -14.66 -6.96 -2.98
N LEU A 143 -14.51 -7.60 -1.82
CA LEU A 143 -14.50 -9.05 -1.69
C LEU A 143 -15.83 -9.66 -2.14
N SER A 144 -16.96 -9.04 -1.78
CA SER A 144 -18.29 -9.50 -2.21
C SER A 144 -18.42 -9.49 -3.73
N SER A 145 -17.83 -8.50 -4.43
CA SER A 145 -17.82 -8.49 -5.91
C SER A 145 -17.11 -9.71 -6.52
N TYR A 146 -16.02 -10.20 -5.91
CA TYR A 146 -15.33 -11.40 -6.40
C TYR A 146 -16.10 -12.69 -6.07
N LEU A 147 -16.81 -12.70 -4.94
CA LEU A 147 -17.61 -13.84 -4.51
C LEU A 147 -19.00 -13.89 -5.17
N ALA A 148 -19.48 -12.80 -5.78
CA ALA A 148 -20.79 -12.73 -6.43
C ALA A 148 -20.94 -13.80 -7.52
N ILE A 149 -20.05 -13.86 -8.52
CA ILE A 149 -20.14 -14.88 -9.60
C ILE A 149 -20.14 -16.32 -9.05
N PRO A 150 -19.16 -16.74 -8.22
CA PRO A 150 -19.12 -18.14 -7.77
C PRO A 150 -20.24 -18.53 -6.80
N LEU A 151 -20.84 -17.58 -6.07
CA LEU A 151 -21.89 -17.89 -5.08
C LEU A 151 -23.32 -17.64 -5.58
N THR A 152 -23.56 -16.56 -6.33
CA THR A 152 -24.91 -16.16 -6.77
C THR A 152 -25.11 -16.32 -8.28
N GLN A 153 -24.04 -16.59 -9.04
CA GLN A 153 -24.05 -16.67 -10.51
C GLN A 153 -24.56 -15.39 -11.20
N ASP A 154 -24.53 -14.26 -10.49
CA ASP A 154 -25.05 -12.98 -10.98
C ASP A 154 -23.89 -12.05 -11.39
N PRO A 155 -23.66 -11.85 -12.71
CA PRO A 155 -22.63 -10.95 -13.20
C PRO A 155 -22.98 -9.46 -13.03
N GLU A 156 -24.27 -9.11 -12.94
CA GLU A 156 -24.71 -7.73 -12.71
C GLU A 156 -24.42 -7.33 -11.27
N LEU A 157 -24.77 -8.19 -10.31
CA LEU A 157 -24.45 -7.98 -8.90
C LEU A 157 -22.95 -7.81 -8.67
N LYS A 158 -22.11 -8.57 -9.38
CA LYS A 158 -20.66 -8.37 -9.36
C LYS A 158 -20.29 -6.95 -9.80
N ALA A 159 -20.80 -6.51 -10.95
CA ALA A 159 -20.46 -5.21 -11.52
C ALA A 159 -20.88 -4.06 -10.59
N ASP A 160 -22.06 -4.18 -9.98
CA ASP A 160 -22.60 -3.21 -9.03
C ASP A 160 -21.74 -3.11 -7.76
N LYS A 161 -21.34 -4.25 -7.17
CA LYS A 161 -20.47 -4.26 -5.99
C LYS A 161 -19.05 -3.79 -6.30
N GLU A 162 -18.52 -4.14 -7.46
CA GLU A 162 -17.22 -3.62 -7.92
C GLU A 162 -17.28 -2.10 -8.09
N ALA A 163 -18.34 -1.58 -8.72
CA ALA A 163 -18.56 -0.14 -8.86
C ALA A 163 -18.77 0.57 -7.51
N ALA A 164 -19.45 -0.06 -6.55
CA ALA A 164 -19.62 0.48 -5.21
C ALA A 164 -18.30 0.56 -4.42
N ALA A 165 -17.43 -0.43 -4.58
CA ALA A 165 -16.15 -0.50 -3.87
C ALA A 165 -15.12 0.52 -4.41
N ILE A 166 -14.88 0.51 -5.73
CA ILE A 166 -13.76 1.24 -6.37
C ILE A 166 -14.20 2.25 -7.43
N GLY A 167 -15.50 2.37 -7.68
CA GLY A 167 -16.04 3.22 -8.73
C GLY A 167 -16.14 2.52 -10.09
N THR A 168 -16.83 3.18 -11.02
CA THR A 168 -16.97 2.71 -12.40
C THR A 168 -15.69 2.97 -13.20
N PRO A 169 -15.48 2.26 -14.34
CA PRO A 169 -14.35 2.52 -15.23
C PRO A 169 -14.25 3.99 -15.67
N SER A 170 -15.37 4.69 -15.80
CA SER A 170 -15.41 6.12 -16.13
C SER A 170 -14.84 7.04 -15.04
N THR A 171 -14.74 6.57 -13.80
CA THR A 171 -14.11 7.29 -12.68
C THR A 171 -12.63 6.91 -12.48
N GLY A 172 -12.06 6.09 -13.37
CA GLY A 172 -10.65 5.69 -13.31
C GLY A 172 -10.27 4.86 -12.09
N GLY A 173 -11.23 4.22 -11.42
CA GLY A 173 -10.96 3.41 -10.22
C GLY A 173 -10.72 4.22 -8.93
N ALA A 174 -11.05 5.52 -8.93
CA ALA A 174 -10.97 6.41 -7.77
C ALA A 174 -12.36 6.80 -7.24
N GLY A 175 -13.40 6.05 -7.61
CA GLY A 175 -14.76 6.24 -7.11
C GLY A 175 -15.10 5.28 -5.97
N GLY A 176 -16.39 5.21 -5.61
CA GLY A 176 -16.87 4.28 -4.59
C GLY A 176 -16.41 4.60 -3.16
N ILE A 177 -16.53 3.61 -2.27
CA ILE A 177 -16.12 3.75 -0.87
C ILE A 177 -14.61 3.98 -0.76
N LEU A 178 -13.81 3.17 -1.45
CA LEU A 178 -12.34 3.26 -1.38
C LEU A 178 -11.84 4.58 -1.99
N GLY A 179 -12.44 5.08 -3.07
CA GLY A 179 -12.10 6.38 -3.64
C GLY A 179 -12.33 7.56 -2.68
N ARG A 180 -13.43 7.54 -1.92
CA ARG A 180 -13.68 8.55 -0.87
C ARG A 180 -12.64 8.48 0.24
N LEU A 181 -12.28 7.27 0.66
CA LEU A 181 -11.24 7.06 1.68
C LEU A 181 -9.87 7.52 1.18
N MET A 182 -9.55 7.30 -0.09
CA MET A 182 -8.32 7.83 -0.71
C MET A 182 -8.29 9.36 -0.68
N ALA A 183 -9.41 10.02 -1.00
CA ALA A 183 -9.51 11.47 -0.93
C ALA A 183 -9.36 11.99 0.50
N GLN A 184 -9.96 11.30 1.48
CA GLN A 184 -9.84 11.65 2.90
C GLN A 184 -8.42 11.45 3.42
N ASP A 185 -7.78 10.32 3.11
CA ASP A 185 -6.38 10.03 3.47
C ASP A 185 -5.43 11.07 2.87
N ARG A 186 -5.64 11.44 1.60
CA ARG A 186 -4.86 12.50 0.93
C ARG A 186 -5.08 13.87 1.55
N ALA A 187 -6.31 14.19 1.97
CA ALA A 187 -6.62 15.46 2.63
C ALA A 187 -6.06 15.52 4.07
N ALA A 188 -5.97 14.38 4.75
CA ALA A 188 -5.37 14.26 6.07
C ALA A 188 -3.84 14.30 6.04
N ALA A 189 -3.22 14.00 4.89
CA ALA A 189 -1.77 14.07 4.74
C ALA A 189 -1.26 15.51 4.95
N PRO A 190 -0.17 15.71 5.71
CA PRO A 190 0.39 17.04 5.91
C PRO A 190 0.79 17.64 4.57
N VAL A 191 0.44 18.91 4.37
CA VAL A 191 0.85 19.66 3.17
C VAL A 191 2.38 19.69 3.16
N GLY A 192 2.99 19.03 2.18
CA GLY A 192 4.45 18.93 2.11
C GLY A 192 5.07 20.33 2.06
N SER A 193 6.10 20.55 2.89
CA SER A 193 6.95 21.72 2.74
C SER A 193 7.48 21.75 1.30
N PRO A 194 7.40 22.90 0.60
CA PRO A 194 7.90 22.99 -0.77
C PRO A 194 9.38 22.61 -0.79
N ALA A 195 9.78 21.77 -1.74
CA ALA A 195 11.16 21.31 -1.88
C ALA A 195 12.17 22.46 -2.09
N VAL A 196 11.67 23.63 -2.49
CA VAL A 196 12.42 24.89 -2.56
C VAL A 196 11.52 26.05 -2.16
N THR A 197 11.98 26.90 -1.23
CA THR A 197 11.33 28.21 -0.94
C THR A 197 11.56 29.20 -2.09
N ASN A 198 12.49 28.91 -3.01
CA ASN A 198 12.83 29.74 -4.16
C ASN A 198 12.82 28.91 -5.46
N MET A 199 11.82 29.14 -6.32
CA MET A 199 11.61 28.40 -7.57
C MET A 199 12.77 28.54 -8.58
N LEU A 200 13.62 29.57 -8.45
CA LEU A 200 14.76 29.78 -9.35
C LEU A 200 16.05 29.02 -8.95
N GLY A 201 16.14 28.50 -7.73
CA GLY A 201 17.38 27.96 -7.16
C GLY A 201 17.51 26.43 -7.15
N GLY A 202 16.44 25.70 -7.49
CA GLY A 202 16.38 24.24 -7.31
C GLY A 202 17.28 23.40 -8.22
N GLY A 203 17.98 24.04 -9.17
CA GLY A 203 18.84 23.37 -10.14
C GLY A 203 20.22 23.01 -9.62
N ARG A 204 20.92 23.93 -8.94
CA ARG A 204 22.31 23.75 -8.46
C ARG A 204 22.62 24.80 -7.39
N SER A 205 22.85 24.41 -6.14
CA SER A 205 23.59 25.27 -5.20
C SER A 205 25.09 25.05 -5.39
N SER A 206 25.60 25.44 -6.56
CA SER A 206 27.03 25.71 -6.69
C SER A 206 27.23 27.13 -6.19
N SER A 207 27.85 27.31 -5.02
CA SER A 207 28.30 28.62 -4.53
C SER A 207 29.55 29.12 -5.26
N GLU A 208 30.00 28.44 -6.31
CA GLU A 208 31.16 28.85 -7.09
C GLU A 208 30.74 29.85 -8.18
N PRO A 209 31.39 31.03 -8.25
CA PRO A 209 31.15 32.00 -9.32
C PRO A 209 31.39 31.38 -10.70
N TRP A 210 30.50 31.68 -11.64
CA TRP A 210 30.50 31.18 -13.03
C TRP A 210 31.74 31.60 -13.86
N HIS A 211 32.64 32.41 -13.32
CA HIS A 211 33.80 32.91 -14.05
C HIS A 211 34.98 31.95 -13.83
N GLY A 212 35.35 31.26 -14.90
CA GLY A 212 36.28 30.14 -14.91
C GLY A 212 37.64 30.38 -14.24
N ARG A 213 38.17 29.29 -13.67
CA ARG A 213 39.58 29.19 -13.28
C ARG A 213 40.41 29.09 -14.55
N TRP A 214 41.26 30.09 -14.77
CA TRP A 214 42.42 30.02 -15.66
C TRP A 214 43.63 29.58 -14.85
#